data_AF-A0A267FAV1-F1
#
_entry.id   AF-A0A267FAV1-F1
#
_cell.length_a   1.000
_cell.length_b   1.000
_cell.length_c   1.000
_cell.angle_alpha   90.00
_cell.angle_beta   90.00
_cell.angle_gamma   90.00
#
_symmetry.space_group_name_H-M   'P 1'
#
loop_
_entity.id
_entity.type
_entity.pdbx_description
1 polymer ?
#
loop_
_entity_poly.entity_id
_entity_poly.type
_entity_poly.pdbx_seq_one_letter_code
_entity_poly.pdbx_strand_id
1 'polypeptide(L)'
;LKSLAAKISALKMSSDASATQCSIRACNKPIHDEGPRTGVSLCRVHFDKEVLKLTEQKDNLMKKLRALRDTPDTSQLRVEQSALAAEIEDVREMFDELEEELRQWRQRTEARVQAVHDSVADRLRDASEAEQCEKDLTAASEAGDVREMAKLAATTELWLEEASERSAKFNETRLKLRERQSAVSHGLSGDVVFRSVGDVAAGVQQLKLVINKHMASVMQQCWLEDGDGGTLTKRPMTRIDKLEDQPCHLQCWASYSKK
;
A
#
# COMPACT_ATOMS: atom_id res chain seq x y z
N LEU A 1 19.70 31.58 1.00
CA LEU A 1 20.34 32.92 1.00
C LEU A 1 20.98 33.29 2.34
N LYS A 2 20.28 33.15 3.48
CA LYS A 2 20.84 33.48 4.83
C LYS A 2 22.08 32.65 5.25
N SER A 3 22.19 31.40 4.77
CA SER A 3 23.31 30.51 5.12
C SER A 3 24.65 30.86 4.45
N LEU A 4 24.64 31.45 3.25
CA LEU A 4 25.86 31.76 2.51
C LEU A 4 26.51 33.07 2.96
N ALA A 5 25.68 34.08 3.26
CA ALA A 5 26.15 35.38 3.75
C ALA A 5 26.86 35.26 5.11
N ALA A 6 26.41 34.35 5.98
CA ALA A 6 27.03 34.12 7.29
C ALA A 6 28.44 33.50 7.21
N LYS A 7 28.74 32.74 6.16
CA LYS A 7 30.08 32.13 5.96
C LYS A 7 31.13 33.12 5.46
N ILE A 8 30.71 34.19 4.79
CA ILE A 8 31.62 35.18 4.18
C ILE A 8 32.15 36.17 5.24
N SER A 9 31.37 36.47 6.27
CA SER A 9 31.77 37.42 7.32
C SER A 9 32.87 36.92 8.28
N ALA A 10 33.17 35.61 8.30
CA ALA A 10 34.16 35.04 9.23
C ALA A 10 35.62 35.09 8.75
N LEU A 11 35.88 35.47 7.48
CA LEU A 11 37.21 35.38 6.85
C LEU A 11 38.02 36.69 6.86
N LYS A 12 37.55 37.74 7.53
CA LYS A 12 38.07 39.10 7.35
C LYS A 12 38.67 39.70 8.62
N MET A 13 39.68 39.07 9.23
CA MET A 13 40.52 39.68 10.27
C MET A 13 41.95 39.09 10.29
N SER A 14 42.88 39.71 9.55
CA SER A 14 44.28 39.94 9.98
C SER A 14 45.00 40.79 8.92
N SER A 15 45.25 42.06 9.22
CA SER A 15 46.10 42.93 8.39
C SER A 15 47.32 43.32 9.23
N ASP A 16 48.47 42.71 8.92
CA ASP A 16 49.77 43.10 9.49
C ASP A 16 50.41 44.14 8.57
N ALA A 17 50.58 45.34 9.09
CA ALA A 17 51.20 46.47 8.41
C ALA A 17 52.74 46.35 8.45
N SER A 18 53.37 45.99 7.32
CA SER A 18 54.70 46.49 6.90
C SER A 18 55.23 45.90 5.58
N ALA A 19 54.40 45.23 4.77
CA ALA A 19 54.81 44.95 3.39
C ALA A 19 54.75 46.26 2.58
N THR A 20 55.82 46.63 1.87
CA THR A 20 55.80 47.74 0.89
C THR A 20 55.75 47.23 -0.55
N GLN A 21 55.85 45.90 -0.72
CA GLN A 21 55.94 45.22 -2.00
C GLN A 21 54.91 44.10 -2.11
N CYS A 22 54.53 43.77 -3.34
CA CYS A 22 53.57 42.72 -3.65
C CYS A 22 53.96 41.36 -3.04
N SER A 23 52.99 40.66 -2.44
CA SER A 23 53.18 39.34 -1.82
C SER A 23 53.40 38.18 -2.81
N ILE A 24 53.36 38.45 -4.12
CA ILE A 24 53.60 37.43 -5.16
C ILE A 24 55.11 37.25 -5.33
N ARG A 25 55.56 35.99 -5.27
CA ARG A 25 56.97 35.61 -5.40
C ARG A 25 57.60 36.23 -6.66
N ALA A 26 58.76 36.87 -6.48
CA ALA A 26 59.51 37.58 -7.52
C ALA A 26 58.82 38.85 -8.11
N CYS A 27 57.86 39.45 -7.41
CA CYS A 27 57.27 40.73 -7.78
C CYS A 27 57.70 41.86 -6.81
N ASN A 28 58.52 42.80 -7.28
CA ASN A 28 59.01 43.91 -6.45
C ASN A 28 58.19 45.21 -6.62
N LYS A 29 56.99 45.12 -7.20
CA LYS A 29 56.12 46.29 -7.44
C LYS A 29 55.44 46.73 -6.13
N PRO A 30 55.19 48.04 -5.94
CA PRO A 30 54.54 48.55 -4.74
C PRO A 30 53.13 47.98 -4.58
N ILE A 31 52.71 47.84 -3.33
CA ILE A 31 51.37 47.37 -3.00
C ILE A 31 50.33 48.38 -3.46
N HIS A 32 49.23 47.85 -3.99
CA HIS A 32 48.04 48.60 -4.36
C HIS A 32 46.94 48.37 -3.33
N ASP A 33 46.58 47.10 -3.07
CA ASP A 33 45.52 46.73 -2.11
C ASP A 33 45.60 45.23 -1.77
N GLU A 34 44.78 44.75 -0.83
CA GLU A 34 44.59 43.34 -0.52
C GLU A 34 43.75 42.62 -1.60
N GLY A 35 44.24 41.47 -2.07
CA GLY A 35 43.62 40.67 -3.10
C GLY A 35 42.23 40.17 -2.68
N PRO A 36 41.17 40.39 -3.47
CA PRO A 36 39.80 40.07 -3.09
C PRO A 36 39.52 38.56 -2.94
N ARG A 37 40.43 37.70 -3.43
CA ARG A 37 40.27 36.25 -3.37
C ARG A 37 41.20 35.58 -2.36
N THR A 38 42.38 36.14 -2.14
CA THR A 38 43.45 35.54 -1.33
C THR A 38 43.73 36.30 -0.03
N GLY A 39 43.25 37.55 0.08
CA GLY A 39 43.47 38.42 1.24
C GLY A 39 44.92 38.92 1.38
N VAL A 40 45.80 38.64 0.42
CA VAL A 40 47.21 39.04 0.47
C VAL A 40 47.42 40.39 -0.18
N SER A 41 48.39 41.18 0.27
CA SER A 41 48.68 42.49 -0.35
C SER A 41 49.31 42.34 -1.74
N LEU A 42 48.68 42.89 -2.77
CA LEU A 42 49.03 42.75 -4.18
C LEU A 42 49.39 44.09 -4.81
N CYS A 43 50.31 44.10 -5.77
CA CYS A 43 50.46 45.24 -6.68
C CYS A 43 49.29 45.27 -7.67
N ARG A 44 49.06 46.44 -8.29
CA ARG A 44 47.94 46.68 -9.22
C ARG A 44 47.75 45.57 -10.27
N VAL A 45 48.83 45.14 -10.92
CA VAL A 45 48.78 44.07 -11.94
C VAL A 45 48.23 42.73 -11.41
N HIS A 46 48.64 42.31 -10.22
CA HIS A 46 48.19 41.05 -9.63
C HIS A 46 46.79 41.17 -9.02
N PHE A 47 46.47 42.32 -8.44
CA PHE A 47 45.13 42.66 -7.99
C PHE A 47 44.13 42.61 -9.16
N ASP A 48 44.44 43.28 -10.27
CA ASP A 48 43.63 43.29 -11.49
C ASP A 48 43.45 41.87 -12.05
N LYS A 49 44.50 41.03 -11.98
CA LYS A 49 44.42 39.61 -12.40
C LYS A 49 43.52 38.77 -11.49
N GLU A 50 43.51 39.02 -10.18
CA GLU A 50 42.58 38.34 -9.27
C GLU A 50 41.13 38.79 -9.50
N VAL A 51 40.91 40.10 -9.66
CA VAL A 51 39.60 40.67 -9.99
C VAL A 51 39.07 40.09 -11.30
N LEU A 52 39.93 39.96 -12.32
CA LEU A 52 39.57 39.37 -13.60
C LEU A 52 39.16 37.90 -13.44
N LYS A 53 39.96 37.08 -12.74
CA LYS A 53 39.61 35.68 -12.46
C LYS A 53 38.32 35.53 -11.65
N LEU A 54 38.08 36.40 -10.67
CA LEU A 54 36.83 36.42 -9.91
C LEU A 54 35.64 36.80 -10.79
N THR A 55 35.83 37.75 -11.69
CA THR A 55 34.80 38.17 -12.64
C THR A 55 34.44 37.02 -13.58
N GLU A 56 35.43 36.31 -14.13
CA GLU A 56 35.23 35.10 -14.94
C GLU A 56 34.48 34.00 -14.16
N GLN A 57 34.84 33.77 -12.90
CA GLN A 57 34.16 32.80 -12.04
C GLN A 57 32.70 33.20 -11.77
N LYS A 58 32.46 34.47 -11.45
CA LYS A 58 31.11 35.02 -11.25
C LYS A 58 30.28 34.84 -12.52
N ASP A 59 30.82 35.18 -13.68
CA ASP A 59 30.09 35.07 -14.94
C ASP A 59 29.79 33.61 -15.32
N ASN A 60 30.72 32.69 -15.06
CA ASN A 60 30.50 31.24 -15.25
C ASN A 60 29.40 30.71 -14.31
N LEU A 61 29.44 31.06 -13.03
CA LEU A 61 28.39 30.67 -12.06
C LEU A 61 27.04 31.25 -12.43
N MET A 62 27.00 32.54 -12.82
CA MET A 62 25.76 33.18 -13.26
C MET A 62 25.20 32.53 -14.52
N LYS A 63 26.05 32.12 -15.46
CA LYS A 63 25.63 31.37 -16.65
C LYS A 63 24.99 30.02 -16.26
N LYS A 64 25.62 29.26 -15.36
CA LYS A 64 25.08 27.98 -14.87
C LYS A 64 23.76 28.14 -14.11
N LEU A 65 23.67 29.15 -13.24
CA LEU A 65 22.46 29.44 -12.47
C LEU A 65 21.30 29.89 -13.37
N ARG A 66 21.58 30.69 -14.40
CA ARG A 66 20.58 31.07 -15.41
C ARG A 66 20.14 29.86 -16.22
N ALA A 67 21.06 28.98 -16.63
CA ALA A 67 20.71 27.75 -17.34
C ALA A 67 19.74 26.86 -16.54
N LEU A 68 19.92 26.77 -15.22
CA LEU A 68 18.99 26.02 -14.35
C LEU A 68 17.65 26.74 -14.13
N ARG A 69 17.69 28.05 -13.93
CA ARG A 69 16.49 28.86 -13.66
C ARG A 69 15.61 29.02 -14.89
N ASP A 70 16.23 29.25 -16.03
CA ASP A 70 15.57 29.51 -17.31
C ASP A 70 15.25 28.18 -18.03
N THR A 71 15.24 27.06 -17.29
CA THR A 71 14.72 25.78 -17.79
C THR A 71 13.25 26.02 -18.20
N PRO A 72 12.89 25.84 -19.48
CA PRO A 72 11.61 26.26 -20.03
C PRO A 72 10.41 25.59 -19.36
N ASP A 73 10.64 24.48 -18.66
CA ASP A 73 9.59 23.62 -18.14
C ASP A 73 9.33 23.82 -16.64
N THR A 74 9.89 24.85 -15.99
CA THR A 74 9.71 25.02 -14.53
C THR A 74 8.25 25.24 -14.10
N SER A 75 7.44 25.92 -14.91
CA SER A 75 6.00 26.04 -14.66
C SER A 75 5.27 24.71 -14.91
N GLN A 76 5.70 23.97 -15.93
CA GLN A 76 5.16 22.66 -16.31
C GLN A 76 5.45 21.61 -15.23
N LEU A 77 6.69 21.53 -14.74
CA LEU A 77 7.09 20.68 -13.62
C LEU A 77 6.32 20.97 -12.32
N ARG A 78 5.94 22.24 -12.09
CA ARG A 78 5.07 22.59 -10.94
C ARG A 78 3.65 22.06 -11.10
N VAL A 79 3.11 22.12 -12.31
CA VAL A 79 1.80 21.54 -12.62
C VAL A 79 1.85 20.03 -12.49
N GLU A 80 2.88 19.37 -13.03
CA GLU A 80 3.12 17.93 -12.87
C GLU A 80 3.26 17.55 -11.39
N GLN A 81 4.03 18.30 -10.61
CA GLN A 81 4.17 18.07 -9.17
C GLN A 81 2.82 18.12 -8.46
N SER A 82 1.97 19.09 -8.79
CA SER A 82 0.64 19.20 -8.21
C SER A 82 -0.28 18.06 -8.65
N ALA A 83 -0.19 17.63 -9.92
CA ALA A 83 -0.97 16.53 -10.45
C ALA A 83 -0.57 15.19 -9.81
N LEU A 84 0.73 14.94 -9.66
CA LEU A 84 1.25 13.75 -8.96
C LEU A 84 0.86 13.76 -7.48
N ALA A 85 0.84 14.93 -6.83
CA ALA A 85 0.38 15.02 -5.44
C ALA A 85 -1.11 14.67 -5.30
N ALA A 86 -1.95 15.07 -6.25
CA ALA A 86 -3.36 14.68 -6.29
C ALA A 86 -3.51 13.17 -6.55
N GLU A 87 -2.81 12.63 -7.55
CA GLU A 87 -2.83 11.19 -7.87
C GLU A 87 -2.39 10.33 -6.68
N ILE A 88 -1.38 10.76 -5.92
CA ILE A 88 -0.97 10.07 -4.69
C ILE A 88 -2.10 10.02 -3.66
N GLU A 89 -2.86 11.11 -3.53
CA GLU A 89 -3.98 11.16 -2.59
C GLU A 89 -5.15 10.30 -3.07
N ASP A 90 -5.50 10.37 -4.35
CA ASP A 90 -6.55 9.54 -4.94
C ASP A 90 -6.22 8.04 -4.78
N VAL A 91 -4.97 7.66 -5.05
CA VAL A 91 -4.50 6.28 -4.86
C VAL A 91 -4.59 5.85 -3.39
N ARG A 92 -4.29 6.74 -2.44
CA ARG A 92 -4.45 6.45 -1.00
C ARG A 92 -5.92 6.21 -0.65
N GLU A 93 -6.82 7.11 -1.05
CA GLU A 93 -8.25 6.99 -0.78
C GLU A 93 -8.81 5.67 -1.36
N MET A 94 -8.45 5.32 -2.59
CA MET A 94 -8.84 4.04 -3.21
C MET A 94 -8.32 2.83 -2.43
N PHE A 95 -7.10 2.88 -1.89
CA PHE A 95 -6.59 1.79 -1.04
C PHE A 95 -7.29 1.72 0.31
N ASP A 96 -7.60 2.84 0.94
CA ASP A 96 -8.33 2.89 2.21
C ASP A 96 -9.73 2.28 2.07
N GLU A 97 -10.44 2.59 0.97
CA GLU A 97 -11.73 1.98 0.63
C GLU A 97 -11.61 0.47 0.41
N LEU A 98 -10.61 0.02 -0.37
CA LEU A 98 -10.35 -1.41 -0.59
C LEU A 98 -10.04 -2.16 0.71
N GLU A 99 -9.29 -1.54 1.63
CA GLU A 99 -9.00 -2.12 2.94
C GLU A 99 -10.26 -2.27 3.80
N GLU A 100 -11.14 -1.28 3.78
CA GLU A 100 -12.45 -1.34 4.44
C GLU A 100 -13.30 -2.48 3.89
N GLU A 101 -13.45 -2.56 2.57
CA GLU A 101 -14.20 -3.64 1.93
C GLU A 101 -13.62 -5.01 2.27
N LEU A 102 -12.30 -5.17 2.18
CA LEU A 102 -11.63 -6.42 2.50
C LEU A 102 -11.86 -6.83 3.96
N ARG A 103 -11.86 -5.86 4.89
CA ARG A 103 -12.16 -6.10 6.30
C ARG A 103 -13.59 -6.57 6.51
N GLN A 104 -14.56 -5.96 5.82
CA GLN A 104 -15.95 -6.39 5.86
C GLN A 104 -16.15 -7.78 5.25
N TRP A 105 -15.47 -8.09 4.14
CA TRP A 105 -15.48 -9.43 3.54
C TRP A 105 -14.89 -10.48 4.48
N ARG A 106 -13.79 -10.15 5.16
CA ARG A 106 -13.19 -11.00 6.18
C ARG A 106 -14.17 -11.28 7.31
N GLN A 107 -14.74 -10.25 7.93
CA GLN A 107 -15.69 -10.40 9.04
C GLN A 107 -16.89 -11.25 8.65
N ARG A 108 -17.51 -10.97 7.49
CA ARG A 108 -18.65 -11.77 6.99
C ARG A 108 -18.27 -13.22 6.73
N THR A 109 -17.08 -13.48 6.22
CA THR A 109 -16.61 -14.84 5.93
C THR A 109 -16.35 -15.61 7.22
N GLU A 110 -15.62 -15.01 8.16
CA GLU A 110 -15.34 -15.59 9.49
C GLU A 110 -16.65 -15.86 10.25
N ALA A 111 -17.58 -14.90 10.29
CA ALA A 111 -18.86 -15.07 10.94
C ALA A 111 -19.67 -16.24 10.37
N ARG A 112 -19.64 -16.45 9.04
CA ARG A 112 -20.33 -17.59 8.40
C ARG A 112 -19.67 -18.92 8.73
N VAL A 113 -18.34 -18.99 8.74
CA VAL A 113 -17.62 -20.21 9.12
C VAL A 113 -17.88 -20.53 10.61
N GLN A 114 -17.85 -19.51 11.47
CA GLN A 114 -18.16 -19.64 12.89
C GLN A 114 -19.59 -20.13 13.12
N ALA A 115 -20.58 -19.57 12.42
CA ALA A 115 -21.96 -20.01 12.55
C ALA A 115 -22.15 -21.48 12.17
N VAL A 116 -21.43 -21.98 11.15
CA VAL A 116 -21.46 -23.40 10.81
C VAL A 116 -20.77 -24.26 11.88
N HIS A 117 -19.62 -23.81 12.39
CA HIS A 117 -18.93 -24.45 13.49
C HIS A 117 -19.85 -24.61 14.72
N ASP A 118 -20.48 -23.52 15.14
CA ASP A 118 -21.35 -23.48 16.31
C ASP A 118 -22.57 -24.38 16.11
N SER A 119 -23.15 -24.36 14.90
CA SER A 119 -24.27 -25.25 14.56
C SER A 119 -23.89 -26.74 14.63
N VAL A 120 -22.66 -27.11 14.26
CA VAL A 120 -22.16 -28.49 14.42
C VAL A 120 -21.92 -28.80 15.90
N ALA A 121 -21.38 -27.85 16.67
CA ALA A 121 -21.16 -28.00 18.10
C ALA A 121 -22.48 -28.18 18.86
N ASP A 122 -23.52 -27.42 18.51
CA ASP A 122 -24.88 -27.58 19.04
C ASP A 122 -25.41 -28.98 18.79
N ARG A 123 -25.22 -29.52 17.58
CA ARG A 123 -25.67 -30.87 17.25
C ARG A 123 -24.94 -31.95 18.04
N LEU A 124 -23.64 -31.76 18.29
CA LEU A 124 -22.86 -32.66 19.14
C LEU A 124 -23.32 -32.59 20.61
N ARG A 125 -23.68 -31.41 21.11
CA ARG A 125 -24.28 -31.26 22.44
C ARG A 125 -25.62 -31.97 22.53
N ASP A 126 -26.52 -31.75 21.57
CA ASP A 126 -27.83 -32.44 21.54
C ASP A 126 -27.65 -33.98 21.52
N ALA A 127 -26.66 -34.49 20.78
CA ALA A 127 -26.38 -35.93 20.74
C ALA A 127 -25.83 -36.47 22.08
N SER A 128 -24.92 -35.73 22.72
CA SER A 128 -24.38 -36.09 24.03
C SER A 128 -25.44 -36.06 25.12
N GLU A 129 -26.36 -35.09 25.06
CA GLU A 129 -27.45 -34.96 26.02
C GLU A 129 -28.50 -36.06 25.81
N ALA A 130 -28.81 -36.43 24.56
CA ALA A 130 -29.65 -37.59 24.25
C ALA A 130 -29.07 -38.89 24.86
N GLU A 131 -27.76 -39.11 24.70
CA GLU A 131 -27.08 -40.28 25.29
C GLU A 131 -27.16 -40.26 26.82
N GLN A 132 -27.07 -39.09 27.45
CA GLN A 132 -27.22 -38.96 28.90
C GLN A 132 -28.65 -39.24 29.35
N CYS A 133 -29.66 -38.69 28.68
CA CYS A 133 -31.07 -38.96 28.96
C CYS A 133 -31.39 -40.46 28.84
N GLU A 134 -30.86 -41.14 27.82
CA GLU A 134 -31.01 -42.59 27.65
C GLU A 134 -30.41 -43.36 28.83
N LYS A 135 -29.19 -43.00 29.26
CA LYS A 135 -28.53 -43.61 30.42
C LYS A 135 -29.33 -43.39 31.71
N ASP A 136 -29.80 -42.18 31.95
CA ASP A 136 -30.53 -41.82 33.18
C ASP A 136 -31.89 -42.55 33.24
N LEU A 137 -32.62 -42.63 32.13
CA LEU A 137 -33.86 -43.39 32.02
C LEU A 137 -33.62 -44.89 32.22
N THR A 138 -32.57 -45.44 31.62
CA THR A 138 -32.20 -46.85 31.77
C THR A 138 -31.84 -47.17 33.21
N ALA A 139 -31.03 -46.32 33.87
CA ALA A 139 -30.64 -46.50 35.26
C ALA A 139 -31.85 -46.44 36.22
N ALA A 140 -32.77 -45.50 36.02
CA ALA A 140 -34.01 -45.41 36.81
C ALA A 140 -34.92 -46.63 36.59
N SER A 141 -34.99 -47.12 35.36
CA SER A 141 -35.74 -48.33 35.00
C SER A 141 -35.16 -49.58 35.67
N GLU A 142 -33.84 -49.78 35.59
CA GLU A 142 -33.13 -50.90 36.21
C GLU A 142 -33.22 -50.87 37.75
N ALA A 143 -33.23 -49.68 38.35
CA ALA A 143 -33.44 -49.51 39.79
C ALA A 143 -34.91 -49.73 40.23
N GLY A 144 -35.86 -49.80 39.28
CA GLY A 144 -37.29 -49.89 39.57
C GLY A 144 -37.90 -48.61 40.15
N ASP A 145 -37.23 -47.46 40.02
CA ASP A 145 -37.73 -46.17 40.52
C ASP A 145 -38.67 -45.53 39.50
N VAL A 146 -39.92 -45.99 39.52
CA VAL A 146 -40.98 -45.51 38.63
C VAL A 146 -41.24 -44.01 38.78
N ARG A 147 -41.00 -43.43 39.96
CA ARG A 147 -41.23 -42.01 40.19
C ARG A 147 -40.16 -41.17 39.52
N GLU A 148 -38.88 -41.52 39.70
CA GLU A 148 -37.79 -40.81 39.02
C GLU A 148 -37.87 -41.03 37.51
N MET A 149 -38.22 -42.25 37.06
CA MET A 149 -38.44 -42.53 35.63
C MET A 149 -39.53 -41.63 35.02
N ALA A 150 -40.67 -41.45 35.70
CA ALA A 150 -41.73 -40.57 35.21
C ALA A 150 -41.30 -39.09 35.14
N LYS A 151 -40.50 -38.64 36.11
CA LYS A 151 -39.95 -37.28 36.14
C LYS A 151 -38.93 -37.07 35.02
N LEU A 152 -37.97 -37.99 34.86
CA LEU A 152 -36.97 -37.95 33.80
C LEU A 152 -37.61 -38.01 32.40
N ALA A 153 -38.66 -38.83 32.23
CA ALA A 153 -39.41 -38.91 30.98
C ALA A 153 -40.05 -37.57 30.62
N ALA A 154 -40.75 -36.93 31.57
CA ALA A 154 -41.38 -35.63 31.34
C ALA A 154 -40.36 -34.53 30.98
N THR A 155 -39.20 -34.51 31.64
CA THR A 155 -38.14 -33.52 31.30
C THR A 155 -37.47 -33.83 29.97
N THR A 156 -37.27 -35.12 29.65
CA THR A 156 -36.66 -35.55 28.39
C THR A 156 -37.59 -35.26 27.21
N GLU A 157 -38.90 -35.48 27.34
CA GLU A 157 -39.88 -35.18 26.28
C GLU A 157 -39.86 -33.70 25.90
N LEU A 158 -39.91 -32.79 26.89
CA LEU A 158 -39.87 -31.35 26.64
C LEU A 158 -38.58 -30.93 25.92
N TRP A 159 -37.44 -31.41 26.39
CA TRP A 159 -36.15 -31.12 25.76
C TRP A 159 -36.05 -31.72 24.34
N LEU A 160 -36.59 -32.93 24.14
CA LEU A 160 -36.52 -33.65 22.88
C LEU A 160 -37.30 -32.95 21.77
N GLU A 161 -38.43 -32.31 22.06
CA GLU A 161 -39.16 -31.49 21.10
C GLU A 161 -38.28 -30.36 20.57
N GLU A 162 -37.68 -29.57 21.46
CA GLU A 162 -36.79 -28.46 21.08
C GLU A 162 -35.55 -28.94 20.32
N ALA A 163 -34.92 -30.03 20.78
CA ALA A 163 -33.75 -30.62 20.12
C ALA A 163 -34.10 -31.19 18.73
N SER A 164 -35.30 -31.73 18.56
CA SER A 164 -35.78 -32.25 17.28
C SER A 164 -36.00 -31.14 16.26
N GLU A 165 -36.56 -30.00 16.66
CA GLU A 165 -36.70 -28.83 15.80
C GLU A 165 -35.34 -28.29 15.34
N ARG A 166 -34.38 -28.15 16.27
CA ARG A 166 -33.00 -27.73 15.96
C ARG A 166 -32.33 -28.70 14.97
N SER A 167 -32.47 -30.01 15.22
CA SER A 167 -31.93 -31.06 14.37
C SER A 167 -32.52 -31.03 12.96
N ALA A 168 -33.84 -30.84 12.83
CA ALA A 168 -34.51 -30.74 11.53
C ALA A 168 -33.97 -29.57 10.70
N LYS A 169 -33.84 -28.39 11.30
CA LYS A 169 -33.30 -27.19 10.64
C LYS A 169 -31.84 -27.37 10.20
N PHE A 170 -31.04 -28.02 11.03
CA PHE A 170 -29.65 -28.36 10.70
C PHE A 170 -29.57 -29.31 9.50
N ASN A 171 -30.37 -30.38 9.51
CA ASN A 171 -30.40 -31.37 8.45
C ASN A 171 -30.87 -30.79 7.12
N GLU A 172 -31.89 -29.93 7.13
CA GLU A 172 -32.35 -29.21 5.94
C GLU A 172 -31.23 -28.32 5.36
N THR A 173 -30.51 -27.60 6.21
CA THR A 173 -29.40 -26.74 5.79
C THR A 173 -28.25 -27.56 5.19
N ARG A 174 -27.91 -28.71 5.80
CA ARG A 174 -26.92 -29.66 5.25
C ARG A 174 -27.36 -30.26 3.92
N LEU A 175 -28.64 -30.57 3.76
CA LEU A 175 -29.17 -31.11 2.50
C LEU A 175 -29.00 -30.08 1.37
N LYS A 176 -29.40 -28.83 1.60
CA LYS A 176 -29.22 -27.73 0.63
C LYS A 176 -27.75 -27.51 0.28
N LEU A 177 -26.84 -27.63 1.26
CA LEU A 177 -25.40 -27.53 1.00
C LEU A 177 -24.91 -28.71 0.15
N ARG A 178 -25.36 -29.93 0.45
CA ARG A 178 -25.03 -31.14 -0.30
C ARG A 178 -25.49 -31.04 -1.75
N GLU A 179 -26.70 -30.56 -2.00
CA GLU A 179 -27.24 -30.34 -3.35
C GLU A 179 -26.40 -29.32 -4.15
N ARG A 180 -25.94 -28.24 -3.49
CA ARG A 180 -25.04 -27.27 -4.14
C ARG A 180 -23.68 -27.89 -4.45
N GLN A 181 -23.15 -28.71 -3.54
CA GLN A 181 -21.86 -29.38 -3.73
C GLN A 181 -21.95 -30.46 -4.82
N SER A 182 -23.06 -31.21 -4.90
CA SER A 182 -23.26 -32.26 -5.91
C SER A 182 -23.41 -31.69 -7.31
N ALA A 183 -24.07 -30.53 -7.46
CA ALA A 183 -24.17 -29.82 -8.73
C ALA A 183 -22.79 -29.39 -9.29
N VAL A 184 -21.82 -29.13 -8.40
CA VAL A 184 -20.44 -28.74 -8.77
C VAL A 184 -19.55 -29.95 -9.04
N SER A 185 -19.83 -31.10 -8.44
CA SER A 185 -19.02 -32.32 -8.54
C SER A 185 -19.45 -33.29 -9.64
N HIS A 186 -20.26 -32.88 -10.62
CA HIS A 186 -20.59 -33.70 -11.80
C HIS A 186 -19.31 -34.06 -12.59
N GLY A 187 -18.69 -35.19 -12.23
CA GLY A 187 -17.50 -35.72 -12.89
C GLY A 187 -16.52 -36.53 -12.02
N LEU A 188 -16.62 -36.48 -10.69
CA LEU A 188 -15.68 -37.20 -9.80
C LEU A 188 -16.34 -38.42 -9.14
N SER A 189 -16.05 -39.60 -9.71
CA SER A 189 -16.48 -40.92 -9.22
C SER A 189 -15.59 -41.39 -8.06
N GLY A 190 -15.77 -40.78 -6.89
CA GLY A 190 -15.09 -41.17 -5.65
C GLY A 190 -15.95 -40.86 -4.44
N ASP A 191 -15.65 -41.48 -3.30
CA ASP A 191 -16.34 -41.30 -2.01
C ASP A 191 -16.22 -39.84 -1.54
N VAL A 192 -17.17 -39.00 -1.97
CA VAL A 192 -17.12 -37.55 -1.69
C VAL A 192 -17.50 -37.35 -0.23
N VAL A 193 -16.48 -37.11 0.60
CA VAL A 193 -16.67 -36.63 1.97
C VAL A 193 -17.30 -35.24 1.91
N PHE A 194 -18.63 -35.19 2.08
CA PHE A 194 -19.38 -33.93 2.14
C PHE A 194 -18.98 -33.12 3.37
N ARG A 195 -18.32 -31.98 3.14
CA ARG A 195 -17.90 -31.08 4.21
C ARG A 195 -19.03 -30.14 4.59
N SER A 196 -19.19 -29.88 5.89
CA SER A 196 -20.13 -28.89 6.44
C SER A 196 -19.81 -27.45 5.99
N VAL A 197 -18.57 -27.20 5.56
CA VAL A 197 -18.11 -25.93 4.98
C VAL A 197 -17.33 -26.24 3.70
N GLY A 198 -17.48 -25.45 2.65
CA GLY A 198 -16.63 -25.53 1.45
C GLY A 198 -15.17 -25.15 1.74
N ASP A 199 -14.29 -25.21 0.74
CA ASP A 199 -12.89 -24.79 0.89
C ASP A 199 -12.75 -23.26 0.83
N VAL A 200 -13.21 -22.60 1.89
CA VAL A 200 -13.14 -21.13 2.04
C VAL A 200 -11.69 -20.65 2.05
N ALA A 201 -10.78 -21.44 2.63
CA ALA A 201 -9.36 -21.12 2.68
C ALA A 201 -8.73 -21.07 1.28
N ALA A 202 -9.03 -22.05 0.41
CA ALA A 202 -8.58 -22.01 -0.98
C ALA A 202 -9.11 -20.78 -1.72
N GLY A 203 -10.36 -20.38 -1.48
CA GLY A 203 -10.94 -19.15 -2.05
C GLY A 203 -10.18 -17.89 -1.63
N VAL A 204 -9.83 -17.75 -0.35
CA VAL A 204 -9.03 -16.62 0.17
C VAL A 204 -7.61 -16.64 -0.40
N GLN A 205 -6.99 -17.81 -0.54
CA GLN A 205 -5.67 -17.96 -1.17
C GLN A 205 -5.71 -17.56 -2.65
N GLN A 206 -6.75 -17.93 -3.38
CA GLN A 206 -6.94 -17.53 -4.77
C GLN A 206 -7.08 -16.01 -4.88
N LEU A 207 -7.84 -15.36 -4.00
CA LEU A 207 -7.95 -13.90 -3.95
C LEU A 207 -6.59 -13.24 -3.76
N LYS A 208 -5.79 -13.72 -2.80
CA LYS A 208 -4.42 -13.22 -2.57
C LYS A 208 -3.56 -13.28 -3.84
N LEU A 209 -3.64 -14.38 -4.59
CA LEU A 209 -2.89 -14.55 -5.83
C LEU A 209 -3.36 -13.56 -6.92
N VAL A 210 -4.67 -13.36 -7.05
CA VAL A 210 -5.26 -12.41 -8.01
C VAL A 210 -4.83 -10.98 -7.68
N ILE A 211 -4.93 -10.57 -6.40
CA ILE A 211 -4.50 -9.25 -5.94
C ILE A 211 -3.01 -9.04 -6.25
N ASN A 212 -2.14 -9.97 -5.84
CA ASN A 212 -0.70 -9.83 -6.07
C ASN A 212 -0.35 -9.72 -7.57
N LYS A 213 -1.00 -10.52 -8.42
CA LYS A 213 -0.80 -10.47 -9.87
C LYS A 213 -1.25 -9.13 -10.45
N HIS A 214 -2.41 -8.63 -10.02
CA HIS A 214 -2.93 -7.36 -10.51
C HIS A 214 -2.05 -6.19 -10.02
N MET A 215 -1.70 -6.17 -8.74
CA MET A 215 -0.86 -5.13 -8.15
C MET A 215 0.54 -5.06 -8.76
N ALA A 216 1.12 -6.20 -9.15
CA ALA A 216 2.37 -6.20 -9.91
C ALA A 216 2.24 -5.45 -11.25
N SER A 217 1.10 -5.56 -11.94
CA SER A 217 0.83 -4.83 -13.18
C SER A 217 0.55 -3.35 -12.94
N VAL A 218 -0.13 -2.99 -11.84
CA VAL A 218 -0.37 -1.59 -11.47
C VAL A 218 0.94 -0.89 -11.14
N MET A 219 1.81 -1.54 -10.35
CA MET A 219 3.12 -0.98 -10.00
C MET A 219 4.00 -0.71 -11.21
N GLN A 220 3.88 -1.47 -12.30
CA GLN A 220 4.61 -1.19 -13.55
C GLN A 220 4.20 0.15 -14.18
N GLN A 221 3.01 0.66 -13.89
CA GLN A 221 2.52 1.95 -14.40
C GLN A 221 3.06 3.14 -13.59
N CYS A 222 3.64 2.90 -12.41
CA CYS A 222 4.21 3.93 -11.56
C CYS A 222 5.65 4.35 -11.97
N TRP A 223 6.27 3.67 -12.95
CA TRP A 223 7.65 3.94 -13.35
C TRP A 223 7.71 4.88 -14.55
N LEU A 224 8.61 5.87 -14.47
CA LEU A 224 9.24 6.46 -15.64
C LEU A 224 10.26 5.42 -16.15
N GLU A 225 9.86 4.48 -17.01
CA GLU A 225 10.86 3.63 -17.66
C GLU A 225 11.75 4.51 -18.57
N ASP A 226 13.03 4.59 -18.21
CA ASP A 226 14.13 5.01 -19.08
C ASP A 226 14.22 4.05 -20.28
N GLY A 227 13.49 4.37 -21.35
CA GLY A 227 13.48 3.61 -22.59
C GLY A 227 14.53 4.08 -23.57
N ASP A 228 15.75 3.57 -23.43
CA ASP A 228 16.68 3.44 -24.55
C ASP A 228 15.98 2.65 -25.67
N GLY A 229 15.66 3.32 -26.79
CA GLY A 229 15.55 2.74 -28.15
C GLY A 229 14.64 1.54 -28.43
N GLY A 230 13.83 1.05 -27.49
CA GLY A 230 12.94 -0.10 -27.70
C GLY A 230 11.56 0.33 -28.13
N THR A 231 11.22 0.14 -29.41
CA THR A 231 9.91 0.37 -30.04
C THR A 231 8.72 0.20 -29.08
N LEU A 232 8.23 1.34 -28.56
CA LEU A 232 6.98 1.45 -27.82
C LEU A 232 5.82 1.13 -28.77
N THR A 233 5.46 -0.14 -28.87
CA THR A 233 4.06 -0.47 -29.18
C THR A 233 3.22 0.15 -28.08
N LYS A 234 2.49 1.22 -28.42
CA LYS A 234 1.41 1.78 -27.62
C LYS A 234 0.52 0.62 -27.15
N ARG A 235 0.75 0.13 -25.93
CA ARG A 235 -0.14 -0.87 -25.34
C ARG A 235 -1.43 -0.10 -25.00
N PRO A 236 -2.57 -0.47 -25.59
CA PRO A 236 -3.83 0.14 -25.21
C PRO A 236 -4.00 -0.09 -23.71
N MET A 237 -4.29 1.00 -22.99
CA MET A 237 -4.75 1.01 -21.61
C MET A 237 -5.80 -0.11 -21.49
N THR A 238 -5.56 -1.10 -20.63
CA THR A 238 -6.55 -2.15 -20.36
C THR A 238 -7.77 -1.47 -19.75
N ARG A 239 -8.77 -1.20 -20.59
CA ARG A 239 -10.12 -0.85 -20.14
C ARG A 239 -10.59 -2.00 -19.27
N ILE A 240 -10.80 -1.71 -17.99
CA ILE A 240 -11.70 -2.51 -17.18
C ILE A 240 -13.08 -1.98 -17.55
N ASP A 241 -13.88 -2.78 -18.25
CA ASP A 241 -15.25 -2.42 -18.56
C ASP A 241 -16.00 -2.16 -17.25
N LYS A 242 -16.62 -0.97 -17.11
CA LYS A 242 -17.49 -0.48 -16.02
C LYS A 242 -16.88 0.38 -14.88
N LEU A 243 -15.84 1.17 -15.13
CA LEU A 243 -15.58 2.37 -14.30
C LEU A 243 -15.96 3.62 -15.08
N GLU A 244 -17.00 4.33 -14.64
CA GLU A 244 -17.49 5.57 -15.26
C GLU A 244 -16.68 6.81 -14.88
N ASP A 245 -15.82 6.73 -13.86
CA ASP A 245 -14.96 7.84 -13.45
C ASP A 245 -13.49 7.39 -13.46
N GLN A 246 -12.77 7.77 -14.53
CA GLN A 246 -11.31 7.72 -14.54
C GLN A 246 -10.75 9.04 -14.00
N PRO A 247 -9.77 9.02 -13.08
CA PRO A 247 -8.98 10.20 -12.73
C PRO A 247 -8.31 10.74 -14.01
N CYS A 248 -8.76 11.90 -14.49
CA CYS A 248 -8.38 12.44 -15.81
C CYS A 248 -7.17 13.37 -15.77
N HIS A 249 -6.42 13.37 -14.66
CA HIS A 249 -5.38 14.37 -14.36
C HIS A 249 -4.21 14.37 -15.36
N LEU A 250 -3.99 13.26 -16.08
CA LEU A 250 -2.93 13.11 -17.07
C LEU A 250 -3.42 13.03 -18.53
N GLN A 251 -4.74 13.04 -18.79
CA GLN A 251 -5.28 12.85 -20.15
C GLN A 251 -5.09 14.06 -21.08
N CYS A 252 -4.77 15.25 -20.56
CA CYS A 252 -4.65 16.48 -21.35
C CYS A 252 -3.33 16.67 -22.11
N TRP A 253 -2.38 15.72 -22.04
CA TRP A 253 -1.01 15.96 -22.51
C TRP A 253 -0.72 15.47 -23.94
N ALA A 254 -1.73 14.90 -24.64
CA ALA A 254 -1.55 14.34 -25.98
C ALA A 254 -1.88 15.29 -27.15
N SER A 255 -2.04 16.60 -26.92
CA SER A 255 -2.56 17.51 -27.95
C SER A 255 -1.77 18.80 -28.17
N TYR A 256 -0.44 18.80 -28.12
CA TYR A 256 0.33 19.88 -28.75
C TYR A 256 1.65 19.37 -29.36
N SER A 257 1.52 18.68 -30.50
CA SER A 257 2.58 18.69 -31.52
C SER A 257 1.93 18.56 -32.89
N LYS A 258 1.60 19.72 -33.47
CA LYS A 258 1.43 19.94 -34.92
C LYS A 258 1.22 21.43 -35.19
N LYS A 259 2.32 22.16 -35.39
CA LYS A 259 2.66 22.94 -36.59
C LYS A 259 3.86 23.83 -36.31
#